data_AF-A0AAW4UJG1-F1
#
_entry.id   AF-A0AAW4UJG1-F1
#
_cell.length_a   1.000
_cell.length_b   1.000
_cell.length_c   1.000
_cell.angle_alpha   90.00
_cell.angle_beta   90.00
_cell.angle_gamma   90.00
#
_symmetry.space_group_name_H-M   'P 1'
#
loop_
_entity.id
_entity.type
_entity.pdbx_description
1 polymer ?
#
loop_
_entity_poly.entity_id
_entity_poly.type
_entity_poly.pdbx_seq_one_letter_code
_entity_poly.pdbx_strand_id
1 'polypeptide(L)' 'MYIGDISEMMDNLGCITDGNNIVPITAAMGYAVQNDNSTKDINEIIREADSRMYEKKRSMKHRKA' A
#
# COMPACT_ATOMS: atom_id res chain seq x y z
N MET A 1 -3.16 15.83 -28.58
CA MET A 1 -3.07 15.41 -27.16
C MET A 1 -1.67 14.87 -26.98
N TYR A 2 -0.80 15.59 -26.29
CA TYR A 2 0.59 15.18 -26.06
C TYR A 2 0.56 14.03 -25.04
N ILE A 3 0.94 12.82 -25.47
CA ILE A 3 0.87 11.59 -24.65
C ILE A 3 2.19 11.39 -23.87
N GLY A 4 3.23 12.17 -24.17
CA GLY A 4 4.57 12.04 -23.57
C GLY A 4 4.59 12.18 -22.05
N ASP A 5 3.83 13.12 -21.50
CA ASP A 5 3.85 13.42 -20.05
C ASP A 5 3.12 12.34 -19.22
N ILE A 6 2.16 11.62 -19.81
CA ILE A 6 1.39 10.58 -19.09
C ILE A 6 2.25 9.33 -18.89
N SER A 7 3.01 8.91 -19.90
CA SER A 7 3.88 7.73 -19.81
C SER A 7 4.94 7.89 -18.72
N GLU A 8 5.59 9.06 -18.66
CA GLU A 8 6.59 9.36 -17.63
C GLU A 8 5.97 9.44 -16.22
N MET A 9 4.74 9.95 -16.09
CA MET A 9 4.01 9.93 -14.81
C MET A 9 3.62 8.51 -14.37
N MET A 10 3.28 7.63 -15.31
CA MET A 10 2.94 6.23 -15.01
C MET A 10 4.16 5.41 -14.61
N ASP A 11 5.31 5.64 -15.25
CA ASP A 11 6.56 4.95 -14.92
C ASP A 11 7.09 5.32 -13.53
N ASN A 12 6.72 6.50 -13.03
CA ASN A 12 7.08 7.01 -11.70
C ASN A 12 6.03 6.72 -10.60
N LEU A 13 4.99 5.94 -10.90
CA LEU A 13 4.01 5.51 -9.89
C LEU A 13 4.69 4.67 -8.81
N GLY A 14 4.46 5.04 -7.55
CA GLY A 14 5.10 4.37 -6.43
C GLY A 14 6.58 4.75 -6.28
N CYS A 15 6.99 5.92 -6.74
CA CYS A 15 8.31 6.49 -6.49
C CYS A 15 8.19 7.85 -5.76
N ILE A 16 9.21 8.19 -4.98
CA ILE A 16 9.42 9.56 -4.47
C ILE A 16 10.59 10.18 -5.22
N THR A 17 10.54 11.50 -5.46
CA THR A 17 11.62 12.24 -6.13
C THR A 17 11.88 13.59 -5.49
N ASP A 18 13.15 14.00 -5.48
CA ASP A 18 13.61 15.35 -5.11
C ASP A 18 13.93 16.22 -6.35
N GLY A 19 13.61 15.72 -7.56
CA GLY A 19 13.94 16.34 -8.85
C GLY A 19 15.22 15.82 -9.50
N ASN A 20 16.11 15.17 -8.75
CA ASN A 20 17.36 14.58 -9.27
C ASN A 20 17.40 13.06 -9.12
N ASN A 21 16.73 12.52 -8.10
CA ASN A 21 16.72 11.09 -7.80
C ASN A 21 15.29 10.57 -7.78
N ILE A 22 15.09 9.35 -8.28
CA ILE A 22 13.81 8.64 -8.23
C ILE A 22 14.03 7.39 -7.39
N VAL A 23 13.33 7.31 -6.26
CA VAL A 23 13.45 6.20 -5.32
C VAL A 23 12.14 5.40 -5.34
N PRO A 24 12.15 4.12 -5.74
CA PRO A 24 10.97 3.29 -5.71
C PRO A 24 10.58 3.00 -4.25
N ILE A 25 9.29 3.12 -3.97
CA ILE A 25 8.69 2.85 -2.67
C ILE A 25 7.65 1.73 -2.79
N THR A 26 7.51 0.95 -1.72
CA THR A 26 6.48 -0.08 -1.62
C THR A 26 5.73 0.10 -0.32
N ALA A 27 4.43 -0.24 -0.32
CA ALA A 27 3.59 -0.17 0.86
C ALA A 27 2.96 -1.54 1.12
N ALA A 28 2.93 -1.94 2.39
CA ALA A 28 2.11 -3.06 2.85
C ALA A 28 0.76 -2.52 3.30
N MET A 29 -0.32 -3.09 2.77
CA MET A 29 -1.70 -2.72 3.12
C MET A 29 -2.43 -3.93 3.66
N GLY A 30 -3.24 -3.73 4.69
CA GLY A 30 -4.21 -4.68 5.22
C GLY A 30 -5.60 -4.07 5.14
N TYR A 31 -6.60 -4.88 4.81
CA TYR A 31 -7.98 -4.43 4.69
C TYR A 31 -8.93 -5.42 5.36
N ALA A 32 -10.01 -4.88 5.89
CA ALA A 32 -11.17 -5.61 6.38
C ALA A 32 -12.42 -4.85 5.90
N VAL A 33 -13.47 -5.59 5.54
CA VAL A 33 -14.70 -5.02 4.97
C VAL A 33 -15.81 -5.17 5.99
N GLN A 34 -16.44 -4.05 6.35
CA GLN A 34 -17.71 -4.07 7.03
C GLN A 34 -18.81 -4.25 5.99
N ASN A 35 -19.66 -5.25 6.17
CA ASN A 35 -20.84 -5.47 5.35
C ASN A 35 -22.08 -5.57 6.23
N ASP A 36 -23.27 -5.54 5.62
CA ASP A 36 -24.55 -5.54 6.34
C ASP A 36 -24.76 -6.81 7.19
N ASN A 37 -24.02 -7.88 6.89
CA ASN A 37 -24.05 -9.15 7.62
C ASN A 37 -23.00 -9.23 8.74
N SER A 38 -22.13 -8.21 8.88
CA SER A 38 -21.06 -8.19 9.87
C SER A 38 -21.60 -7.69 11.20
N THR A 39 -21.59 -8.57 12.20
CA THR A 39 -21.91 -8.20 13.60
C THR A 39 -20.74 -7.52 14.32
N LYS A 40 -19.59 -7.36 13.64
CA LYS A 40 -18.37 -6.76 14.21
C LYS A 40 -18.53 -5.26 14.37
N ASP A 41 -18.08 -4.74 15.51
CA ASP A 41 -17.95 -3.31 15.74
C ASP A 41 -16.91 -2.68 14.80
N ILE A 42 -17.04 -1.38 14.53
CA ILE A 42 -16.09 -0.65 13.67
C ILE A 42 -14.65 -0.75 14.18
N ASN A 43 -14.43 -0.76 15.51
CA ASN A 43 -13.10 -0.89 16.08
C ASN A 43 -12.51 -2.28 15.85
N GLU A 44 -13.35 -3.32 15.77
CA GLU A 44 -12.90 -4.67 15.42
C GLU A 44 -12.45 -4.74 13.97
N ILE A 45 -13.19 -4.09 13.05
CA ILE A 45 -12.82 -4.00 11.63
C ILE A 45 -11.49 -3.26 11.45
N ILE A 46 -11.29 -2.13 12.15
CA ILE A 46 -10.02 -1.39 12.10
C ILE A 46 -8.86 -2.23 12.63
N ARG A 47 -9.04 -2.91 13.76
CA ARG A 47 -8.02 -3.80 14.34
C ARG A 47 -7.69 -4.97 13.42
N GLU A 48 -8.67 -5.53 12.74
CA GLU A 48 -8.45 -6.61 11.78
C GLU A 48 -7.64 -6.13 10.56
N ALA A 49 -7.97 -4.96 10.01
CA ALA A 49 -7.22 -4.35 8.92
C ALA A 49 -5.76 -4.05 9.33
N ASP A 50 -5.55 -3.49 10.52
CA ASP A 50 -4.22 -3.21 11.06
C ASP A 50 -3.41 -4.49 11.30
N SER A 51 -4.02 -5.52 11.89
CA SER A 51 -3.38 -6.82 12.12
C SER A 51 -2.91 -7.46 10.81
N ARG A 52 -3.75 -7.46 9.77
CA ARG A 52 -3.41 -8.00 8.44
C ARG A 52 -2.27 -7.21 7.79
N MET A 53 -2.27 -5.88 7.93
CA MET A 53 -1.16 -5.04 7.46
C MET A 53 0.14 -5.40 8.20
N TYR A 54 0.08 -5.53 9.52
CA TYR A 54 1.23 -5.87 10.35
C TYR A 54 1.80 -7.24 10.00
N GLU A 55 0.97 -8.25 9.82
CA GLU A 55 1.38 -9.58 9.34
C GLU A 55 2.04 -9.51 7.96
N LYS A 56 1.50 -8.70 7.05
CA LYS A 56 2.10 -8.48 5.73
C LYS A 56 3.47 -7.83 5.84
N LYS A 57 3.63 -6.79 6.67
CA LYS A 57 4.94 -6.19 6.96
C LYS A 57 5.90 -7.20 7.59
N ARG A 58 5.43 -8.00 8.55
CA ARG A 58 6.24 -9.00 9.25
C ARG A 58 6.74 -10.12 8.33
N SER A 59 5.89 -10.64 7.45
CA SER A 59 6.27 -11.69 6.48
C SER A 59 7.29 -11.21 5.45
N MET A 60 7.27 -9.91 5.10
CA MET A 60 8.26 -9.31 4.20
C MET A 60 9.57 -8.90 4.91
N LYS A 61 9.63 -9.02 6.25
CA LYS A 61 10.81 -8.65 7.05
C LYS A 61 12.00 -9.60 6.86
N HIS A 62 11.83 -10.70 6.10
CA HIS A 62 12.92 -11.55 5.66
C HIS A 62 13.03 -11.54 4.13
N ARG A 63 13.96 -10.75 3.60
CA ARG A 63 15.02 -11.22 2.68
C ARG A 63 16.02 -10.12 2.35
N LYS A 64 17.20 -10.24 2.94
CA LYS A 64 18.56 -10.12 2.35
C LYS A 64 19.42 -11.08 3.21
N ALA A 65 20.07 -12.16 2.73
CA ALA A 65 20.83 -12.38 1.50
C ALA A 65 21.78 -11.21 1.21
#